data_AF-A0A3C1VB74-F1
#
_entry.id   AF-A0A3C1VB74-F1
#
_cell.length_a   1.000
_cell.length_b   1.000
_cell.length_c   1.000
_cell.angle_alpha   90.00
_cell.angle_beta   90.00
_cell.angle_gamma   90.00
#
_symmetry.space_group_name_H-M   'P 1'
#
loop_
_entity.id
_entity.type
_entity.pdbx_description
1 polymer ?
#
loop_
_entity_poly.entity_id
_entity_poly.type
_entity_poly.pdbx_seq_one_letter_code
_entity_poly.pdbx_strand_id
1 'polypeptide(L)'
;SLARRFSHQAVLEPLERHEDRLTGLHANTQIPKVIGLERIATLTGDQEADSGARFFWENVTGKRTVAFGGNSVSEHFNDPKNFNGMLESREGPETCNTYNMLRLTEQLFASQPSAAYADYYERALYNHILASINTEQPGYVYFTPIRPDHYRVYSQPDKCFWCCVGTGMENPGKYGEFIYAQATNGLYVNLFIPSELVVTNLGLTLRQETVFPDEPRTKLKLKLKQSAEFTLYLRHPSWVVAGEFAVRVNGKPVTVSSTPSSYAKLHREWQDGDRVEIELPMRTTVERLPDGSDWVAILNGPIVLASPAGTNNLRGLFANDSRMGHVASGPLVPLDQVPVLLTGASELPQHVKADAAVPMHFHLTDVIEPPAANGLPLIPFSRLHDERYQMYWQLTTKEELAAKRERLAAEERSKALREANTLDRVAPGEQQPEVEHDYLGQNSDSGLRNGRRWRRGDWFQYSLGTRGEKSVDLAVTYWGGDVGRTYDILANGELLATETVHSSKPNQYLEEHYPLPAKILDGATNGRVTIKFSSKFGAMAGGIYDVRLMKPDVSATQ
;
A
#
# COMPACT_ATOMS: atom_id res chain seq x y z
N SER A 1 -35.31 15.61 -3.00
CA SER A 1 -35.58 14.43 -3.86
C SER A 1 -35.10 13.16 -3.15
N LEU A 2 -35.46 11.97 -3.65
CA LEU A 2 -35.07 10.67 -3.06
C LEU A 2 -33.55 10.51 -2.95
N ALA A 3 -32.79 10.88 -3.99
CA ALA A 3 -31.32 10.79 -3.99
C ALA A 3 -30.68 11.51 -2.80
N ARG A 4 -31.11 12.75 -2.51
CA ARG A 4 -30.62 13.52 -1.35
C ARG A 4 -30.92 12.86 0.01
N ARG A 5 -31.98 12.05 0.12
CA ARG A 5 -32.28 11.26 1.33
C ARG A 5 -31.35 10.06 1.51
N PHE A 6 -30.76 9.56 0.42
CA PHE A 6 -29.78 8.49 0.43
C PHE A 6 -28.32 9.01 0.51
N SER A 7 -28.12 10.32 0.49
CA SER A 7 -26.81 10.95 0.70
C SER A 7 -26.41 10.85 2.18
N HIS A 8 -25.29 10.17 2.45
CA HIS A 8 -24.80 9.94 3.81
C HIS A 8 -24.05 11.17 4.35
N GLN A 9 -24.80 12.10 4.94
CA GLN A 9 -24.31 13.43 5.32
C GLN A 9 -23.10 13.43 6.25
N ALA A 10 -23.01 12.47 7.18
CA ALA A 10 -21.86 12.36 8.09
C ALA A 10 -20.51 12.17 7.37
N VAL A 11 -20.52 11.68 6.12
CA VAL A 11 -19.32 11.57 5.26
C VAL A 11 -19.21 12.74 4.28
N LEU A 12 -20.33 13.24 3.75
CA LEU A 12 -20.33 14.22 2.67
C LEU A 12 -20.18 15.66 3.16
N GLU A 13 -20.85 16.06 4.25
CA GLU A 13 -20.76 17.44 4.75
C GLU A 13 -19.33 17.85 5.17
N PRO A 14 -18.48 16.99 5.79
CA PRO A 14 -17.09 17.33 5.99
C PRO A 14 -16.34 17.62 4.68
N LEU A 15 -16.62 16.88 3.61
CA LEU A 15 -15.97 17.08 2.31
C LEU A 15 -16.40 18.41 1.68
N GLU A 16 -17.67 18.78 1.78
CA GLU A 16 -18.20 20.09 1.35
C GLU A 16 -17.54 21.25 2.12
N ARG A 17 -17.21 21.04 3.41
CA ARG A 17 -16.43 21.98 4.24
C ARG A 17 -14.91 21.87 4.06
N HIS A 18 -14.44 21.06 3.11
CA HIS A 18 -13.02 20.83 2.84
C HIS A 18 -12.24 20.26 4.05
N GLU A 19 -12.86 19.31 4.76
CA GLU A 19 -12.26 18.56 5.86
C GLU A 19 -12.01 17.10 5.47
N ASP A 20 -10.75 16.66 5.45
CA ASP A 20 -10.40 15.25 5.26
C ASP A 20 -10.56 14.48 6.57
N ARG A 21 -11.63 13.69 6.66
CA ARG A 21 -11.91 12.74 7.76
C ARG A 21 -11.96 11.29 7.26
N LEU A 22 -11.18 10.96 6.23
CA LEU A 22 -11.24 9.68 5.53
C LEU A 22 -10.43 8.56 6.20
N THR A 23 -9.41 8.90 6.98
CA THR A 23 -8.49 7.92 7.59
C THR A 23 -9.24 6.87 8.41
N GLY A 24 -8.96 5.59 8.14
CA GLY A 24 -9.59 4.45 8.79
C GLY A 24 -10.96 4.08 8.24
N LEU A 25 -11.54 4.85 7.31
CA LEU A 25 -12.79 4.47 6.64
C LEU A 25 -12.50 3.48 5.50
N HIS A 26 -13.40 2.52 5.30
CA HIS A 26 -13.39 1.64 4.12
C HIS A 26 -13.53 2.47 2.85
N ALA A 27 -12.54 2.44 1.97
CA ALA A 27 -12.35 3.38 0.89
C ALA A 27 -13.41 3.23 -0.21
N ASN A 28 -13.60 2.01 -0.72
CA ASN A 28 -14.60 1.71 -1.75
C ASN A 28 -16.05 1.97 -1.28
N THR A 29 -16.28 2.09 0.03
CA THR A 29 -17.59 2.47 0.56
C THR A 29 -17.84 3.97 0.41
N GLN A 30 -16.80 4.79 0.43
CA GLN A 30 -16.94 6.25 0.37
C GLN A 30 -16.94 6.78 -1.07
N ILE A 31 -16.08 6.24 -1.95
CA ILE A 31 -15.93 6.77 -3.32
C ILE A 31 -17.27 6.79 -4.07
N PRO A 32 -18.11 5.73 -4.07
CA PRO A 32 -19.42 5.77 -4.72
C PRO A 32 -20.41 6.79 -4.14
N LYS A 33 -20.29 7.14 -2.84
CA LYS A 33 -21.11 8.19 -2.23
C LYS A 33 -20.74 9.55 -2.80
N VAL A 34 -19.45 9.79 -3.05
CA VAL A 34 -18.94 11.03 -3.66
C VAL A 34 -19.28 11.10 -5.14
N ILE A 35 -19.25 9.98 -5.87
CA ILE A 35 -19.82 9.89 -7.23
C ILE A 35 -21.30 10.31 -7.21
N GLY A 36 -22.06 9.84 -6.21
CA GLY A 36 -23.45 10.25 -6.01
C GLY A 36 -23.60 11.74 -5.71
N LEU A 37 -22.70 12.32 -4.90
CA LEU A 37 -22.65 13.75 -4.59
C LEU A 37 -22.45 14.57 -5.87
N GLU A 38 -21.42 14.25 -6.66
CA GLU A 38 -21.12 14.93 -7.92
C GLU A 38 -22.27 14.81 -8.93
N ARG A 39 -22.90 13.64 -9.00
CA ARG A 39 -24.07 13.44 -9.86
C ARG A 39 -25.24 14.33 -9.47
N ILE A 40 -25.50 14.49 -8.18
CA ILE A 40 -26.52 15.43 -7.69
C ILE A 40 -26.11 16.86 -8.02
N ALA A 41 -24.84 17.21 -7.79
CA ALA A 41 -24.29 18.53 -8.06
C ALA A 41 -24.49 18.95 -9.52
N THR A 42 -24.08 18.10 -10.45
CA THR A 42 -24.28 18.31 -11.90
C THR A 42 -25.75 18.51 -12.27
N LEU A 43 -26.66 17.71 -11.71
CA LEU A 43 -28.09 17.76 -12.06
C LEU A 43 -28.83 18.98 -11.48
N THR A 44 -28.38 19.49 -10.33
CA THR A 44 -29.06 20.61 -9.65
C THR A 44 -28.30 21.93 -9.69
N GLY A 45 -27.08 21.95 -10.24
CA GLY A 45 -26.20 23.12 -10.21
C GLY A 45 -25.66 23.45 -8.81
N ASP A 46 -25.51 22.44 -7.96
CA ASP A 46 -25.13 22.60 -6.54
C ASP A 46 -23.60 22.74 -6.41
N GLN A 47 -23.12 23.97 -6.32
CA GLN A 47 -21.69 24.29 -6.35
C GLN A 47 -20.93 23.82 -5.10
N GLU A 48 -21.60 23.71 -3.95
CA GLU A 48 -20.97 23.24 -2.70
C GLU A 48 -20.71 21.74 -2.78
N ALA A 49 -21.69 20.96 -3.25
CA ALA A 49 -21.54 19.54 -3.50
C ALA A 49 -20.44 19.21 -4.53
N ASP A 50 -20.39 19.96 -5.64
CA ASP A 50 -19.35 19.85 -6.67
C ASP A 50 -17.95 20.14 -6.10
N SER A 51 -17.82 21.23 -5.33
CA SER A 51 -16.58 21.59 -4.63
C SER A 51 -16.14 20.50 -3.63
N GLY A 52 -17.07 19.91 -2.89
CA GLY A 52 -16.78 18.81 -1.97
C GLY A 52 -16.31 17.53 -2.69
N ALA A 53 -16.89 17.22 -3.85
CA ALA A 53 -16.45 16.10 -4.68
C ALA A 53 -15.05 16.32 -5.27
N ARG A 54 -14.73 17.55 -5.71
CA ARG A 54 -13.37 17.93 -6.14
C ARG A 54 -12.36 17.82 -4.99
N PHE A 55 -12.69 18.36 -3.82
CA PHE A 55 -11.84 18.27 -2.63
C PHE A 55 -11.54 16.81 -2.24
N PHE A 56 -12.54 15.93 -2.31
CA PHE A 56 -12.34 14.50 -2.10
C PHE A 56 -11.35 13.92 -3.13
N TRP A 57 -11.58 14.20 -4.42
CA TRP A 57 -10.72 13.70 -5.48
C TRP A 57 -9.27 14.16 -5.29
N GLU A 58 -9.05 15.46 -5.06
CA GLU A 58 -7.72 16.06 -4.87
C GLU A 58 -6.98 15.46 -3.68
N ASN A 59 -7.65 15.23 -2.55
CA ASN A 59 -7.01 14.59 -1.40
C ASN A 59 -6.69 13.12 -1.65
N VAL A 60 -7.60 12.37 -2.27
CA VAL A 60 -7.37 10.95 -2.53
C VAL A 60 -6.24 10.77 -3.56
N THR A 61 -6.28 11.48 -4.68
CA THR A 61 -5.25 11.37 -5.74
C THR A 61 -3.92 12.00 -5.35
N GLY A 62 -3.94 13.08 -4.57
CA GLY A 62 -2.72 13.81 -4.18
C GLY A 62 -2.02 13.30 -2.92
N LYS A 63 -2.75 12.72 -1.96
CA LYS A 63 -2.20 12.38 -0.62
C LYS A 63 -2.31 10.91 -0.24
N ARG A 64 -3.18 10.14 -0.91
CA ARG A 64 -3.54 8.77 -0.49
C ARG A 64 -3.35 7.73 -1.60
N THR A 65 -2.86 8.16 -2.76
CA THR A 65 -2.70 7.34 -3.96
C THR A 65 -1.22 7.08 -4.21
N VAL A 66 -0.89 5.84 -4.56
CA VAL A 66 0.48 5.43 -4.93
C VAL A 66 0.68 5.51 -6.45
N ALA A 67 1.92 5.35 -6.91
CA ALA A 67 2.38 5.71 -8.25
C ALA A 67 1.54 5.14 -9.40
N PHE A 68 0.98 3.93 -9.21
CA PHE A 68 0.13 3.27 -10.21
C PHE A 68 -1.35 3.70 -10.20
N GLY A 69 -1.73 4.68 -9.37
CA GLY A 69 -3.07 5.26 -9.32
C GLY A 69 -4.06 4.60 -8.33
N GLY A 70 -3.60 3.57 -7.61
CA GLY A 70 -4.34 2.88 -6.56
C GLY A 70 -4.26 3.55 -5.19
N ASN A 71 -5.25 3.31 -4.33
CA ASN A 71 -5.27 3.76 -2.94
C ASN A 71 -5.81 2.67 -2.00
N SER A 72 -5.70 2.92 -0.70
CA SER A 72 -6.06 2.03 0.41
C SER A 72 -5.07 0.88 0.68
N VAL A 73 -5.09 0.40 1.91
CA VAL A 73 -4.46 -0.83 2.36
C VAL A 73 -5.50 -1.63 3.13
N SER A 74 -5.62 -2.93 2.82
CA SER A 74 -6.68 -3.78 3.36
C SER A 74 -8.05 -3.09 3.26
N GLU A 75 -8.35 -2.49 2.10
CA GLU A 75 -9.60 -1.79 1.77
C GLU A 75 -9.86 -0.45 2.49
N HIS A 76 -8.98 -0.03 3.41
CA HIS A 76 -9.19 1.17 4.23
C HIS A 76 -8.21 2.29 3.86
N PHE A 77 -8.66 3.54 3.94
CA PHE A 77 -7.78 4.69 3.78
C PHE A 77 -6.75 4.73 4.92
N ASN A 78 -5.46 4.63 4.59
CA ASN A 78 -4.36 4.82 5.54
C ASN A 78 -4.24 6.27 5.99
N ASP A 79 -3.45 6.57 7.03
CA ASP A 79 -3.06 7.95 7.32
C ASP A 79 -2.17 8.47 6.16
N PRO A 80 -2.45 9.62 5.54
CA PRO A 80 -1.62 10.17 4.46
C PRO A 80 -0.18 10.49 4.88
N LYS A 81 0.13 10.48 6.18
CA LYS A 81 1.48 10.65 6.72
C LYS A 81 2.19 9.32 7.03
N ASN A 82 1.56 8.18 6.74
CA ASN A 82 2.11 6.86 7.05
C ASN A 82 1.70 5.81 6.02
N PHE A 83 2.64 5.40 5.16
CA PHE A 83 2.46 4.34 4.18
C PHE A 83 3.13 3.02 4.58
N ASN A 84 3.69 2.88 5.79
CA ASN A 84 4.34 1.64 6.25
C ASN A 84 3.39 0.44 6.15
N GLY A 85 2.13 0.62 6.55
CA GLY A 85 1.12 -0.45 6.42
C GLY A 85 0.94 -0.94 4.98
N MET A 86 1.08 -0.05 3.99
CA MET A 86 0.94 -0.39 2.57
C MET A 86 2.18 -1.13 2.03
N LEU A 87 3.37 -0.82 2.56
CA LEU A 87 4.62 -1.56 2.26
C LEU A 87 4.68 -2.92 2.96
N GLU A 88 4.09 -3.05 4.14
CA GLU A 88 4.12 -4.28 4.93
C GLU A 88 3.01 -5.26 4.54
N SER A 89 1.85 -4.76 4.14
CA SER A 89 0.68 -5.59 3.83
C SER A 89 0.79 -6.29 2.47
N ARG A 90 0.23 -7.50 2.40
CA ARG A 90 -0.06 -8.20 1.13
C ARG A 90 -1.32 -7.68 0.44
N GLU A 91 -2.15 -6.96 1.18
CA GLU A 91 -3.42 -6.39 0.73
C GLU A 91 -3.20 -4.90 0.42
N GLY A 92 -2.49 -4.64 -0.69
CA GLY A 92 -2.29 -3.27 -1.19
C GLY A 92 -3.58 -2.66 -1.76
N PRO A 93 -3.47 -1.65 -2.64
CA PRO A 93 -4.65 -1.04 -3.23
C PRO A 93 -5.65 -2.02 -3.86
N GLU A 94 -6.93 -1.82 -3.53
CA GLU A 94 -8.08 -2.54 -4.09
C GLU A 94 -8.45 -2.00 -5.48
N THR A 95 -8.70 -2.88 -6.44
CA THR A 95 -9.05 -2.50 -7.83
C THR A 95 -10.36 -1.73 -7.94
N CYS A 96 -11.38 -2.03 -7.12
CA CYS A 96 -12.65 -1.29 -7.13
C CYS A 96 -12.48 0.20 -6.81
N ASN A 97 -11.50 0.55 -5.96
CA ASN A 97 -11.25 1.92 -5.58
C ASN A 97 -10.83 2.72 -6.80
N THR A 98 -9.90 2.18 -7.58
CA THR A 98 -9.43 2.84 -8.80
C THR A 98 -10.54 2.90 -9.84
N TYR A 99 -11.31 1.83 -10.04
CA TYR A 99 -12.49 1.86 -10.92
C TYR A 99 -13.44 3.01 -10.57
N ASN A 100 -13.81 3.15 -9.29
CA ASN A 100 -14.71 4.22 -8.86
C ASN A 100 -14.05 5.60 -8.89
N MET A 101 -12.73 5.70 -8.64
CA MET A 101 -12.01 6.96 -8.81
C MET A 101 -11.97 7.42 -10.27
N LEU A 102 -11.84 6.50 -11.23
CA LEU A 102 -11.94 6.82 -12.66
C LEU A 102 -13.34 7.37 -13.02
N ARG A 103 -14.40 6.74 -12.51
CA ARG A 103 -15.78 7.22 -12.69
C ARG A 103 -16.03 8.59 -12.08
N LEU A 104 -15.45 8.88 -10.92
CA LEU A 104 -15.49 10.23 -10.34
C LEU A 104 -14.73 11.23 -11.21
N THR A 105 -13.55 10.83 -11.70
CA THR A 105 -12.69 11.63 -12.58
C THR A 105 -13.41 12.04 -13.86
N GLU A 106 -14.16 11.12 -14.48
CA GLU A 106 -15.01 11.39 -15.64
C GLU A 106 -16.07 12.46 -15.37
N GLN A 107 -16.79 12.34 -14.24
CA GLN A 107 -17.85 13.30 -13.91
C GLN A 107 -17.27 14.69 -13.64
N LEU A 108 -16.18 14.76 -12.87
CA LEU A 108 -15.50 16.03 -12.60
C LEU A 108 -14.92 16.67 -13.86
N PHE A 109 -14.37 15.86 -14.78
CA PHE A 109 -13.93 16.33 -16.09
C PHE A 109 -15.09 16.84 -16.94
N ALA A 110 -16.24 16.16 -16.95
CA ALA A 110 -17.41 16.58 -17.70
C ALA A 110 -18.01 17.90 -17.16
N SER A 111 -17.98 18.10 -15.84
CA SER A 111 -18.40 19.33 -15.16
C SER A 111 -17.43 20.48 -15.45
N GLN A 112 -16.12 20.25 -15.30
CA GLN A 112 -15.08 21.24 -15.53
C GLN A 112 -13.81 20.59 -16.11
N PRO A 113 -13.64 20.62 -17.44
CA PRO A 113 -12.51 19.94 -18.08
C PRO A 113 -11.15 20.45 -17.59
N SER A 114 -10.30 19.53 -17.14
CA SER A 114 -8.92 19.78 -16.74
C SER A 114 -8.03 18.61 -17.14
N ALA A 115 -6.82 18.90 -17.60
CA ALA A 115 -5.87 17.86 -17.98
C ALA A 115 -5.34 17.07 -16.77
N ALA A 116 -5.42 17.62 -15.55
CA ALA A 116 -5.05 16.91 -14.33
C ALA A 116 -5.93 15.66 -14.10
N TYR A 117 -7.22 15.74 -14.45
CA TYR A 117 -8.11 14.58 -14.45
C TYR A 117 -7.65 13.53 -15.45
N ALA A 118 -7.26 13.94 -16.66
CA ALA A 118 -6.79 13.03 -17.69
C ALA A 118 -5.41 12.42 -17.40
N ASP A 119 -4.54 13.14 -16.71
CA ASP A 119 -3.26 12.62 -16.23
C ASP A 119 -3.46 11.53 -15.17
N TYR A 120 -4.35 11.75 -14.19
CA TYR A 120 -4.73 10.71 -13.24
C TYR A 120 -5.41 9.53 -13.93
N TYR A 121 -6.34 9.80 -14.86
CA TYR A 121 -7.06 8.76 -15.58
C TYR A 121 -6.10 7.85 -16.36
N GLU A 122 -5.18 8.44 -17.14
CA GLU A 122 -4.13 7.72 -17.85
C GLU A 122 -3.30 6.86 -16.89
N ARG A 123 -2.84 7.45 -15.79
CA ARG A 123 -2.01 6.74 -14.80
C ARG A 123 -2.71 5.54 -14.20
N ALA A 124 -3.93 5.73 -13.71
CA ALA A 124 -4.72 4.65 -13.09
C ALA A 124 -5.15 3.59 -14.11
N LEU A 125 -5.50 3.99 -15.33
CA LEU A 125 -5.89 3.07 -16.40
C LEU A 125 -4.73 2.15 -16.81
N TYR A 126 -3.59 2.73 -17.20
CA TYR A 126 -2.45 1.97 -17.72
C TYR A 126 -1.75 1.12 -16.65
N ASN A 127 -1.73 1.57 -15.40
CA ASN A 127 -0.91 0.94 -14.37
C ASN A 127 -1.68 0.13 -13.34
N HIS A 128 -2.97 0.41 -13.09
CA HIS A 128 -3.78 -0.40 -12.18
C HIS A 128 -4.83 -1.20 -12.93
N ILE A 129 -5.71 -0.55 -13.70
CA ILE A 129 -6.84 -1.24 -14.34
C ILE A 129 -6.34 -2.26 -15.36
N LEU A 130 -5.41 -1.88 -16.24
CA LEU A 130 -4.86 -2.81 -17.22
C LEU A 130 -4.07 -3.96 -16.56
N ALA A 131 -3.33 -3.66 -15.49
CA ALA A 131 -2.57 -4.66 -14.73
C ALA A 131 -3.46 -5.64 -13.92
N SER A 132 -4.70 -5.25 -13.66
CA SER A 132 -5.67 -6.01 -12.85
C SER A 132 -6.38 -7.12 -13.62
N ILE A 133 -6.06 -7.32 -14.90
CA ILE A 133 -6.66 -8.32 -15.76
C ILE A 133 -5.54 -9.15 -16.39
N ASN A 134 -5.51 -10.45 -16.12
CA ASN A 134 -4.66 -11.37 -16.88
C ASN A 134 -5.40 -11.77 -18.16
N THR A 135 -4.80 -11.54 -19.33
CA THR A 135 -5.41 -11.85 -20.63
C THR A 135 -5.03 -13.23 -21.17
N GLU A 136 -3.91 -13.81 -20.72
CA GLU A 136 -3.49 -15.16 -21.10
C GLU A 136 -4.27 -16.22 -20.32
N GLN A 137 -4.44 -16.00 -19.01
CA GLN A 137 -5.27 -16.79 -18.12
C GLN A 137 -6.33 -15.87 -17.49
N PRO A 138 -7.52 -15.75 -18.13
CA PRO A 138 -8.55 -14.78 -17.76
C PRO A 138 -8.88 -14.76 -16.27
N GLY A 139 -8.63 -13.63 -15.63
CA GLY A 139 -8.93 -13.42 -14.22
C GLY A 139 -8.69 -11.98 -13.77
N TYR A 140 -9.46 -11.55 -12.78
CA TYR A 140 -9.42 -10.20 -12.20
C TYR A 140 -8.67 -10.20 -10.87
N VAL A 141 -7.91 -9.14 -10.63
CA VAL A 141 -7.19 -8.91 -9.39
C VAL A 141 -8.08 -8.17 -8.39
N TYR A 142 -7.96 -8.53 -7.11
CA TYR A 142 -8.55 -7.77 -6.01
C TYR A 142 -7.55 -6.76 -5.43
N PHE A 143 -6.47 -7.27 -4.85
CA PHE A 143 -5.41 -6.48 -4.25
C PHE A 143 -4.16 -6.48 -5.10
N THR A 144 -3.59 -5.30 -5.30
CA THR A 144 -2.29 -5.12 -5.93
C THR A 144 -1.26 -4.68 -4.89
N PRO A 145 -0.56 -5.60 -4.20
CA PRO A 145 0.43 -5.22 -3.20
C PRO A 145 1.55 -4.37 -3.80
N ILE A 146 1.93 -3.28 -3.09
CA ILE A 146 3.19 -2.56 -3.34
C ILE A 146 4.35 -3.12 -2.52
N ARG A 147 4.06 -4.06 -1.61
CA ARG A 147 5.06 -4.79 -0.85
C ARG A 147 6.06 -5.43 -1.82
N PRO A 148 7.37 -5.14 -1.69
CA PRO A 148 8.39 -5.74 -2.53
C PRO A 148 8.37 -7.27 -2.49
N ASP A 149 8.65 -7.87 -3.64
CA ASP A 149 8.71 -9.31 -3.90
C ASP A 149 7.46 -10.09 -3.47
N HIS A 150 6.30 -9.44 -3.58
CA HIS A 150 5.01 -10.11 -3.47
C HIS A 150 4.31 -10.21 -4.83
N TYR A 151 3.17 -10.91 -4.84
CA TYR A 151 2.42 -11.21 -6.05
C TYR A 151 0.93 -10.89 -5.82
N ARG A 152 0.18 -10.84 -6.92
CA ARG A 152 -1.27 -10.63 -6.91
C ARG A 152 -2.01 -11.88 -7.35
N VAL A 153 -3.24 -12.03 -6.87
CA VAL A 153 -4.10 -13.20 -7.12
C VAL A 153 -5.16 -12.85 -8.16
N TYR A 154 -5.47 -13.81 -9.03
CA TYR A 154 -6.48 -13.72 -10.07
C TYR A 154 -7.72 -14.53 -9.71
N SER A 155 -8.89 -13.94 -9.95
CA SER A 155 -10.18 -14.62 -9.87
C SER A 155 -10.29 -15.71 -10.94
N GLN A 156 -11.14 -16.70 -10.69
CA GLN A 156 -11.57 -17.66 -11.72
C GLN A 156 -13.08 -17.57 -11.94
N PRO A 157 -13.55 -17.71 -13.20
CA PRO A 157 -14.97 -17.90 -13.49
C PRO A 157 -15.58 -19.02 -12.62
N ASP A 158 -16.85 -18.85 -12.26
CA ASP A 158 -17.66 -19.80 -11.46
C ASP A 158 -17.17 -20.09 -10.03
N LYS A 159 -16.03 -19.54 -9.61
CA LYS A 159 -15.47 -19.73 -8.25
C LYS A 159 -15.48 -18.45 -7.43
N CYS A 160 -15.21 -17.31 -8.07
CA CYS A 160 -14.91 -16.06 -7.39
C CYS A 160 -16.02 -15.03 -7.59
N PHE A 161 -16.69 -14.62 -6.51
CA PHE A 161 -17.81 -13.67 -6.52
C PHE A 161 -17.49 -12.41 -5.71
N TRP A 162 -16.33 -11.82 -5.92
CA TRP A 162 -15.86 -10.66 -5.17
C TRP A 162 -16.34 -9.35 -5.81
N CYS A 163 -16.31 -8.25 -5.05
CA CYS A 163 -16.59 -6.91 -5.59
C CYS A 163 -15.69 -6.59 -6.81
N CYS A 164 -14.39 -6.93 -6.75
CA CYS A 164 -13.43 -6.70 -7.83
C CYS A 164 -13.68 -7.58 -9.06
N VAL A 165 -14.39 -8.70 -8.94
CA VAL A 165 -14.86 -9.44 -10.11
C VAL A 165 -15.98 -8.66 -10.81
N GLY A 166 -16.93 -8.13 -10.03
CA GLY A 166 -18.01 -7.30 -10.57
C GLY A 166 -17.50 -6.06 -11.31
N THR A 167 -16.63 -5.26 -10.68
CA THR A 167 -16.02 -4.09 -11.34
C THR A 167 -15.02 -4.48 -12.44
N GLY A 168 -14.28 -5.59 -12.25
CA GLY A 168 -13.38 -6.16 -13.24
C GLY A 168 -14.07 -6.49 -14.57
N MET A 169 -15.29 -7.02 -14.51
CA MET A 169 -16.11 -7.27 -15.70
C MET A 169 -16.50 -5.99 -16.45
N GLU A 170 -16.67 -4.87 -15.74
CA GLU A 170 -17.03 -3.59 -16.36
C GLU A 170 -15.83 -2.90 -17.02
N ASN A 171 -14.61 -3.10 -16.52
CA ASN A 171 -13.41 -2.37 -16.93
C ASN A 171 -13.14 -2.42 -18.45
N PRO A 172 -13.01 -3.59 -19.11
CA PRO A 172 -12.64 -3.63 -20.54
C PRO A 172 -13.68 -3.00 -21.47
N GLY A 173 -14.96 -3.08 -21.10
CA GLY A 173 -16.06 -2.52 -21.91
C GLY A 173 -16.04 -0.99 -21.98
N LYS A 174 -15.21 -0.34 -21.18
CA LYS A 174 -15.23 1.10 -20.94
C LYS A 174 -13.97 1.85 -21.35
N TYR A 175 -12.92 1.17 -21.81
CA TYR A 175 -11.66 1.83 -22.20
C TYR A 175 -11.82 2.96 -23.24
N GLY A 176 -12.89 2.94 -24.04
CA GLY A 176 -13.20 3.98 -25.00
C GLY A 176 -13.81 5.26 -24.42
N GLU A 177 -14.38 5.23 -23.21
CA GLU A 177 -15.31 6.27 -22.73
C GLU A 177 -14.63 7.60 -22.40
N PHE A 178 -13.33 7.57 -22.09
CA PHE A 178 -12.55 8.74 -21.73
C PHE A 178 -11.46 9.11 -22.74
N ILE A 179 -11.34 8.39 -23.86
CA ILE A 179 -10.33 8.72 -24.90
C ILE A 179 -10.56 10.12 -25.45
N TYR A 180 -11.82 10.47 -25.67
CA TYR A 180 -12.25 11.76 -26.18
C TYR A 180 -13.38 12.32 -25.32
N ALA A 181 -13.56 13.63 -25.35
CA ALA A 181 -14.73 14.28 -24.80
C ALA A 181 -15.22 15.40 -25.71
N GLN A 182 -16.53 15.57 -25.81
CA GLN A 182 -17.11 16.63 -26.63
C GLN A 182 -16.96 17.99 -25.93
N ALA A 183 -16.41 18.97 -26.64
CA ALA A 183 -16.36 20.37 -26.21
C ALA A 183 -17.47 21.17 -26.89
N THR A 184 -17.78 22.37 -26.37
CA THR A 184 -18.78 23.27 -26.98
C THR A 184 -18.47 23.62 -28.44
N ASN A 185 -17.19 23.70 -28.81
CA ASN A 185 -16.72 24.10 -30.14
C ASN A 185 -15.69 23.11 -30.73
N GLY A 186 -15.75 21.83 -30.33
CA GLY A 186 -14.79 20.83 -30.82
C GLY A 186 -14.69 19.58 -29.99
N LEU A 187 -13.47 19.06 -29.84
CA LEU A 187 -13.19 17.76 -29.24
C LEU A 187 -11.93 17.81 -28.37
N TYR A 188 -12.02 17.29 -27.15
CA TYR A 188 -10.86 16.93 -26.33
C TYR A 188 -10.30 15.59 -26.77
N VAL A 189 -8.97 15.53 -26.90
CA VAL A 189 -8.20 14.30 -27.10
C VAL A 189 -7.45 14.05 -25.80
N ASN A 190 -8.04 13.22 -24.95
CA ASN A 190 -7.56 12.96 -23.59
C ASN A 190 -6.52 11.83 -23.58
N LEU A 191 -6.86 10.65 -24.12
CA LEU A 191 -5.99 9.47 -24.07
C LEU A 191 -5.41 9.13 -25.44
N PHE A 192 -4.18 8.62 -25.44
CA PHE A 192 -3.47 8.22 -26.63
C PHE A 192 -3.64 6.72 -26.87
N ILE A 193 -4.86 6.31 -27.23
CA ILE A 193 -5.26 4.91 -27.43
C ILE A 193 -5.75 4.71 -28.87
N PRO A 194 -5.30 3.66 -29.59
CA PRO A 194 -5.76 3.35 -30.94
C PRO A 194 -7.28 3.22 -30.99
N SER A 195 -7.94 4.06 -31.79
CA SER A 195 -9.40 4.19 -31.76
C SER A 195 -9.95 4.88 -32.99
N GLU A 196 -11.25 4.71 -33.22
CA GLU A 196 -12.01 5.47 -34.21
C GLU A 196 -13.27 6.05 -33.55
N LEU A 197 -13.52 7.34 -33.75
CA LEU A 197 -14.66 8.08 -33.20
C LEU A 197 -15.46 8.73 -34.33
N VAL A 198 -16.77 8.59 -34.30
CA VAL A 198 -17.69 9.33 -35.18
C VAL A 198 -18.31 10.49 -34.40
N VAL A 199 -18.09 11.72 -34.87
CA VAL A 199 -18.63 12.95 -34.28
C VAL A 199 -19.65 13.55 -35.26
N THR A 200 -20.91 13.15 -35.10
CA THR A 200 -21.98 13.43 -36.06
C THR A 200 -22.20 14.92 -36.32
N ASN A 201 -22.19 15.76 -35.27
CA ASN A 201 -22.41 17.19 -35.38
C ASN A 201 -21.26 17.94 -36.09
N LEU A 202 -20.07 17.34 -36.18
CA LEU A 202 -18.93 17.87 -36.95
C LEU A 202 -18.79 17.19 -38.33
N GLY A 203 -19.63 16.19 -38.65
CA GLY A 203 -19.46 15.39 -39.87
C GLY A 203 -18.11 14.67 -39.94
N LEU A 204 -17.48 14.39 -38.79
CA LEU A 204 -16.13 13.89 -38.64
C LEU A 204 -16.12 12.40 -38.27
N THR A 205 -15.27 11.63 -38.93
CA THR A 205 -14.74 10.36 -38.41
C THR A 205 -13.27 10.57 -38.11
N LEU A 206 -12.90 10.51 -36.84
CA LEU A 206 -11.54 10.70 -36.35
C LEU A 206 -10.93 9.35 -36.04
N ARG A 207 -9.80 9.02 -36.67
CA ARG A 207 -9.03 7.81 -36.38
C ARG A 207 -7.72 8.17 -35.72
N GLN A 208 -7.47 7.61 -34.54
CA GLN A 208 -6.21 7.73 -33.82
C GLN A 208 -5.37 6.47 -34.03
N GLU A 209 -4.16 6.66 -34.56
CA GLU A 209 -3.18 5.62 -34.83
C GLU A 209 -1.94 5.85 -33.96
N THR A 210 -1.61 4.88 -33.13
CA THR A 210 -0.46 4.91 -32.23
C THR A 210 -0.12 3.49 -31.77
N VAL A 211 1.09 3.29 -31.27
CA VAL A 211 1.47 2.11 -30.48
C VAL A 211 1.92 2.53 -29.08
N PHE A 212 1.51 3.72 -28.62
CA PHE A 212 1.73 4.19 -27.26
C PHE A 212 1.25 3.13 -26.24
N PRO A 213 2.04 2.82 -25.20
CA PRO A 213 3.25 3.52 -24.75
C PRO A 213 4.58 3.04 -25.36
N ASP A 214 4.58 2.08 -26.30
CA ASP A 214 5.83 1.59 -26.91
C ASP A 214 6.47 2.62 -27.86
N GLU A 215 5.69 3.58 -28.33
CA GLU A 215 6.17 4.72 -29.10
C GLU A 215 5.61 6.02 -28.52
N PRO A 216 6.45 7.04 -28.27
CA PRO A 216 6.05 8.31 -27.66
C PRO A 216 5.39 9.27 -28.66
N ARG A 217 4.43 8.80 -29.47
CA ARG A 217 3.71 9.65 -30.44
C ARG A 217 2.31 9.13 -30.74
N THR A 218 1.45 10.02 -31.25
CA THR A 218 0.14 9.64 -31.79
C THR A 218 -0.20 10.41 -33.06
N LYS A 219 -1.00 9.80 -33.94
CA LYS A 219 -1.46 10.39 -35.20
C LYS A 219 -2.97 10.37 -35.28
N LEU A 220 -3.57 11.53 -35.47
CA LEU A 220 -4.99 11.71 -35.71
C LEU A 220 -5.22 11.92 -37.22
N LYS A 221 -6.07 11.08 -37.82
CA LYS A 221 -6.53 11.20 -39.21
C LYS A 221 -7.98 11.64 -39.21
N LEU A 222 -8.25 12.75 -39.89
CA LEU A 222 -9.58 13.33 -40.00
C LEU A 222 -10.21 12.91 -41.33
N LYS A 223 -11.37 12.26 -41.26
CA LYS A 223 -12.24 12.02 -42.40
C LYS A 223 -13.50 12.86 -42.24
N LEU A 224 -13.74 13.78 -43.17
CA LEU A 224 -14.78 14.81 -43.06
C LEU A 224 -15.75 14.71 -44.24
N LYS A 225 -17.05 14.85 -43.97
CA LYS A 225 -18.07 14.92 -45.03
C LYS A 225 -18.00 16.22 -45.83
N GLN A 226 -17.58 17.30 -45.17
CA GLN A 226 -17.37 18.64 -45.73
C GLN A 226 -16.37 19.38 -44.84
N SER A 227 -15.77 20.46 -45.36
CA SER A 227 -14.92 21.34 -44.56
C SER A 227 -15.67 21.82 -43.31
N ALA A 228 -15.01 21.82 -42.15
CA ALA A 228 -15.62 22.22 -40.89
C ALA A 228 -14.63 22.91 -39.97
N GLU A 229 -15.06 24.00 -39.33
CA GLU A 229 -14.27 24.73 -38.35
C GLU A 229 -14.56 24.22 -36.94
N PHE A 230 -13.53 23.74 -36.25
CA PHE A 230 -13.62 23.31 -34.85
C PHE A 230 -12.25 23.25 -34.19
N THR A 231 -12.25 23.12 -32.86
CA THR A 231 -11.03 23.05 -32.05
C THR A 231 -10.72 21.61 -31.66
N LEU A 232 -9.49 21.16 -31.90
CA LEU A 232 -8.94 20.00 -31.21
C LEU A 232 -8.21 20.48 -29.96
N TYR A 233 -8.68 20.04 -28.78
CA TYR A 233 -8.00 20.27 -27.51
C TYR A 233 -7.09 19.07 -27.24
N LEU A 234 -5.82 19.20 -27.58
CA LEU A 234 -4.83 18.13 -27.47
C LEU A 234 -4.21 18.15 -26.08
N ARG A 235 -4.29 17.05 -25.33
CA ARG A 235 -3.66 17.00 -24.00
C ARG A 235 -2.15 17.13 -24.11
N HIS A 236 -1.58 18.04 -23.35
CA HIS A 236 -0.16 18.10 -22.99
C HIS A 236 -0.03 17.45 -21.61
N PRO A 237 0.40 16.17 -21.51
CA PRO A 237 0.47 15.45 -20.24
C PRO A 237 1.46 16.08 -19.27
N SER A 238 1.24 15.94 -17.95
CA SER A 238 2.19 16.39 -16.92
C SER A 238 3.61 15.82 -17.06
N TRP A 239 3.73 14.60 -17.60
CA TRP A 239 5.01 13.90 -17.75
C TRP A 239 5.80 14.33 -19.01
N VAL A 240 5.18 15.06 -19.95
CA VAL A 240 5.90 15.68 -21.08
C VAL A 240 6.43 17.03 -20.62
N VAL A 241 7.73 17.27 -20.82
CA VAL A 241 8.38 18.51 -20.37
C VAL A 241 7.95 19.69 -21.24
N ALA A 242 7.82 20.86 -20.60
CA ALA A 242 7.52 22.11 -21.30
C ALA A 242 8.51 22.35 -22.45
N GLY A 243 7.97 22.64 -23.64
CA GLY A 243 8.75 22.86 -24.86
C GLY A 243 9.05 21.61 -25.70
N GLU A 244 8.81 20.40 -25.16
CA GLU A 244 9.02 19.14 -25.91
C GLU A 244 7.73 18.58 -26.52
N PHE A 245 6.57 19.02 -26.03
CA PHE A 245 5.28 18.74 -26.66
C PHE A 245 5.20 19.43 -28.03
N ALA A 246 5.19 18.64 -29.10
CA ALA A 246 5.21 19.15 -30.47
C ALA A 246 4.03 18.63 -31.28
N VAL A 247 3.45 19.51 -32.10
CA VAL A 247 2.31 19.20 -32.96
C VAL A 247 2.64 19.54 -34.41
N ARG A 248 2.30 18.65 -35.33
CA ARG A 248 2.37 18.87 -36.78
C ARG A 248 1.00 18.69 -37.40
N VAL A 249 0.68 19.51 -38.40
CA VAL A 249 -0.50 19.34 -39.24
C VAL A 249 -0.05 19.15 -40.68
N ASN A 250 -0.42 18.03 -41.30
CA ASN A 250 -0.01 17.66 -42.66
C ASN A 250 1.52 17.74 -42.87
N GLY A 251 2.27 17.24 -41.88
CA GLY A 251 3.74 17.24 -41.86
C GLY A 251 4.41 18.56 -41.48
N LYS A 252 3.66 19.67 -41.41
CA LYS A 252 4.18 21.00 -41.07
C LYS A 252 4.06 21.25 -39.55
N PRO A 253 5.15 21.63 -38.86
CA PRO A 253 5.07 22.04 -37.45
C PRO A 253 4.07 23.19 -37.25
N VAL A 254 3.30 23.10 -36.17
CA VAL A 254 2.38 24.16 -35.74
C VAL A 254 2.75 24.57 -34.32
N THR A 255 2.93 25.87 -34.11
CA THR A 255 3.13 26.43 -32.77
C THR A 255 1.83 26.32 -31.98
N VAL A 256 1.88 25.62 -30.86
CA VAL A 256 0.77 25.51 -29.92
C VAL A 256 1.20 26.02 -28.55
N SER A 257 0.33 26.78 -27.88
CA SER A 257 0.56 27.22 -26.51
C SER A 257 -0.02 26.19 -25.54
N SER A 258 0.82 25.63 -24.68
CA SER A 258 0.43 24.70 -23.62
C SER A 258 1.55 24.58 -22.58
N THR A 259 1.18 24.13 -21.38
CA THR A 259 2.10 23.73 -20.31
C THR A 259 1.84 22.27 -19.93
N PRO A 260 2.75 21.58 -19.23
CA PRO A 260 2.46 20.26 -18.67
C PRO A 260 1.15 20.26 -17.88
N SER A 261 0.36 19.18 -18.00
CA SER A 261 -1.01 19.08 -17.45
C SER A 261 -1.94 20.21 -17.95
N SER A 262 -1.99 20.44 -19.27
CA SER A 262 -2.96 21.35 -19.90
C SER A 262 -3.44 20.87 -21.28
N TYR A 263 -4.22 21.67 -21.98
CA TYR A 263 -4.65 21.40 -23.35
C TYR A 263 -4.10 22.44 -24.34
N ALA A 264 -3.37 21.98 -25.35
CA ALA A 264 -3.05 22.75 -26.53
C ALA A 264 -4.30 22.92 -27.40
N LYS A 265 -4.75 24.15 -27.60
CA LYS A 265 -5.92 24.46 -28.43
C LYS A 265 -5.50 24.60 -29.88
N LEU A 266 -5.91 23.66 -30.72
CA LEU A 266 -5.66 23.68 -32.17
C LEU A 266 -6.97 23.97 -32.91
N HIS A 267 -7.25 25.25 -33.11
CA HIS A 267 -8.43 25.74 -33.81
C HIS A 267 -8.12 25.98 -35.28
N ARG A 268 -8.88 25.33 -36.18
CA ARG A 268 -8.69 25.42 -37.64
C ARG A 268 -10.01 25.15 -38.36
N GLU A 269 -10.06 25.57 -39.62
CA GLU A 269 -10.92 24.95 -40.62
C GLU A 269 -10.24 23.66 -41.11
N TRP A 270 -10.88 22.52 -40.86
CA TRP A 270 -10.36 21.19 -41.17
C TRP A 270 -10.93 20.67 -42.49
N GLN A 271 -10.07 20.02 -43.27
CA GLN A 271 -10.42 19.40 -44.54
C GLN A 271 -10.33 17.87 -44.46
N ASP A 272 -11.06 17.19 -45.34
CA ASP A 272 -10.98 15.74 -45.45
C ASP A 272 -9.53 15.30 -45.76
N GLY A 273 -9.04 14.31 -45.02
CA GLY A 273 -7.67 13.80 -45.15
C GLY A 273 -6.62 14.53 -44.32
N ASP A 274 -6.99 15.60 -43.58
CA ASP A 274 -6.09 16.27 -42.65
C ASP A 274 -5.51 15.31 -41.60
N ARG A 275 -4.26 15.56 -41.23
CA ARG A 275 -3.49 14.73 -40.30
C ARG A 275 -2.87 15.59 -39.22
N VAL A 276 -3.07 15.22 -37.96
CA VAL A 276 -2.40 15.81 -36.82
C VAL A 276 -1.45 14.78 -36.22
N GLU A 277 -0.18 15.11 -36.06
CA GLU A 277 0.82 14.27 -35.40
C GLU A 277 1.26 14.96 -34.12
N ILE A 278 1.31 14.21 -33.02
CA ILE A 278 1.64 14.71 -31.68
C ILE A 278 2.82 13.89 -31.17
N GLU A 279 3.91 14.56 -30.85
CA GLU A 279 5.08 13.98 -30.21
C GLU A 279 4.96 14.14 -28.69
N LEU A 280 5.23 13.06 -27.96
CA LEU A 280 5.06 12.94 -26.51
C LEU A 280 6.33 12.38 -25.85
N PRO A 281 7.48 13.09 -25.90
CA PRO A 281 8.75 12.54 -25.42
C PRO A 281 8.66 12.02 -23.98
N MET A 282 8.93 10.72 -23.81
CA MET A 282 8.92 10.06 -22.51
C MET A 282 10.31 10.12 -21.88
N ARG A 283 10.36 10.27 -20.56
CA ARG A 283 11.58 10.26 -19.76
C ARG A 283 11.41 9.34 -18.57
N THR A 284 12.52 8.77 -18.09
CA THR A 284 12.54 8.06 -16.82
C THR A 284 12.45 9.05 -15.66
N THR A 285 11.47 8.85 -14.78
CA THR A 285 11.23 9.65 -13.58
C THR A 285 11.10 8.76 -12.35
N VAL A 286 11.17 9.38 -11.18
CA VAL A 286 11.10 8.71 -9.88
C VAL A 286 10.04 9.40 -9.04
N GLU A 287 9.13 8.62 -8.47
CA GLU A 287 8.02 9.11 -7.63
C GLU A 287 8.13 8.51 -6.22
N ARG A 288 8.24 9.37 -5.20
CA ARG A 288 8.23 8.95 -3.79
C ARG A 288 6.84 8.52 -3.35
N LEU A 289 6.75 7.71 -2.30
CA LEU A 289 5.51 7.56 -1.57
C LEU A 289 5.01 8.92 -1.02
N PRO A 290 3.69 9.14 -0.91
CA PRO A 290 3.15 10.45 -0.52
C PRO A 290 3.55 10.94 0.88
N ASP A 291 3.97 10.05 1.78
CA ASP A 291 4.49 10.43 3.11
C ASP A 291 5.92 10.98 3.09
N GLY A 292 6.59 10.99 1.92
CA GLY A 292 7.95 11.47 1.75
C GLY A 292 9.02 10.49 2.21
N SER A 293 8.66 9.25 2.56
CA SER A 293 9.62 8.21 2.89
C SER A 293 10.58 7.90 1.74
N ASP A 294 11.71 7.25 2.06
CA ASP A 294 12.72 6.82 1.09
C ASP A 294 12.30 5.56 0.30
N TRP A 295 11.05 5.50 -0.10
CA TRP A 295 10.52 4.49 -1.01
C TRP A 295 10.08 5.16 -2.29
N VAL A 296 10.57 4.65 -3.42
CA VAL A 296 10.32 5.24 -4.73
C VAL A 296 9.86 4.23 -5.77
N ALA A 297 8.96 4.65 -6.64
CA ALA A 297 8.62 3.96 -7.88
C ALA A 297 9.39 4.60 -9.04
N ILE A 298 9.70 3.79 -10.06
CA ILE A 298 10.35 4.24 -11.29
C ILE A 298 9.29 4.24 -12.40
N LEU A 299 9.20 5.33 -13.15
CA LEU A 299 8.28 5.46 -14.27
C LEU A 299 9.04 5.81 -15.55
N ASN A 300 8.49 5.45 -16.71
CA ASN A 300 8.87 6.03 -18.00
C ASN A 300 7.62 6.65 -18.64
N GLY A 301 7.60 7.97 -18.81
CA GLY A 301 6.36 8.70 -19.11
C GLY A 301 5.30 8.46 -18.02
N PRO A 302 4.07 8.02 -18.35
CA PRO A 302 3.05 7.69 -17.35
C PRO A 302 3.11 6.23 -16.88
N ILE A 303 4.04 5.41 -17.37
CA ILE A 303 4.05 3.97 -17.15
C ILE A 303 4.96 3.61 -15.98
N VAL A 304 4.39 2.98 -14.95
CA VAL A 304 5.11 2.42 -13.81
C VAL A 304 5.86 1.18 -14.25
N LEU A 305 7.16 1.15 -13.93
CA LEU A 305 8.04 0.02 -14.19
C LEU A 305 8.18 -0.84 -12.93
N ALA A 306 8.25 -2.15 -13.12
CA ALA A 306 8.48 -3.12 -12.06
C ALA A 306 9.52 -4.17 -12.49
N SER A 307 10.24 -4.71 -11.51
CA SER A 307 11.12 -5.85 -11.74
C SER A 307 10.39 -7.15 -11.40
N PRO A 308 10.43 -8.17 -12.28
CA PRO A 308 10.07 -9.54 -11.89
C PRO A 308 10.99 -10.04 -10.78
N ALA A 309 10.42 -10.82 -9.85
CA ALA A 309 11.09 -11.33 -8.65
C ALA A 309 10.87 -12.83 -8.44
N GLY A 310 10.58 -13.57 -9.51
CA GLY A 310 10.47 -15.02 -9.52
C GLY A 310 9.07 -15.57 -9.27
N THR A 311 8.88 -16.83 -9.67
CA THR A 311 7.61 -17.56 -9.63
C THR A 311 7.45 -18.47 -8.41
N ASN A 312 8.28 -18.26 -7.39
CA ASN A 312 8.35 -19.15 -6.23
C ASN A 312 7.18 -18.93 -5.27
N ASN A 313 6.55 -20.03 -4.82
CA ASN A 313 5.53 -20.04 -3.76
C ASN A 313 4.34 -19.08 -3.99
N LEU A 314 3.84 -19.03 -5.23
CA LEU A 314 2.64 -18.26 -5.62
C LEU A 314 1.35 -18.98 -5.18
N ARG A 315 1.21 -19.25 -3.88
CA ARG A 315 0.09 -20.03 -3.34
C ARG A 315 -1.25 -19.35 -3.64
N GLY A 316 -2.14 -20.05 -4.33
CA GLY A 316 -3.45 -19.51 -4.70
C GLY A 316 -3.38 -18.37 -5.71
N LEU A 317 -2.33 -18.33 -6.56
CA LEU A 317 -2.22 -17.39 -7.68
C LEU A 317 -3.53 -17.27 -8.47
N PHE A 318 -4.16 -18.41 -8.74
CA PHE A 318 -5.53 -18.49 -9.23
C PHE A 318 -6.43 -18.95 -8.08
N ALA A 319 -7.35 -18.08 -7.66
CA ALA A 319 -8.15 -18.32 -6.47
C ALA A 319 -9.21 -19.40 -6.66
N ASN A 320 -9.54 -20.08 -5.57
CA ASN A 320 -10.71 -20.96 -5.49
C ASN A 320 -11.90 -20.21 -4.86
N ASP A 321 -12.96 -20.94 -4.52
CA ASP A 321 -14.19 -20.45 -3.89
C ASP A 321 -14.07 -20.23 -2.37
N SER A 322 -12.86 -20.37 -1.81
CA SER A 322 -12.66 -20.20 -0.37
C SER A 322 -12.82 -18.75 0.08
N ARG A 323 -13.23 -18.58 1.34
CA ARG A 323 -13.19 -17.28 2.01
C ARG A 323 -11.75 -16.76 2.04
N MET A 324 -11.57 -15.48 1.71
CA MET A 324 -10.25 -14.84 1.53
C MET A 324 -9.42 -15.40 0.36
N GLY A 325 -10.03 -16.14 -0.57
CA GLY A 325 -9.34 -16.63 -1.76
C GLY A 325 -8.71 -15.53 -2.63
N HIS A 326 -9.15 -14.28 -2.50
CA HIS A 326 -8.61 -13.11 -3.19
C HIS A 326 -7.28 -12.59 -2.61
N VAL A 327 -6.83 -13.10 -1.45
CA VAL A 327 -5.59 -12.67 -0.80
C VAL A 327 -4.42 -13.57 -1.23
N ALA A 328 -3.29 -12.95 -1.57
CA ALA A 328 -2.03 -13.64 -1.87
C ALA A 328 -1.45 -14.31 -0.62
N SER A 329 -1.92 -15.54 -0.33
CA SER A 329 -1.60 -16.27 0.92
C SER A 329 -0.19 -16.86 0.99
N GLY A 330 0.60 -16.74 -0.08
CA GLY A 330 1.97 -17.22 -0.14
C GLY A 330 2.88 -16.55 0.91
N PRO A 331 4.04 -17.16 1.17
CA PRO A 331 5.00 -16.62 2.12
C PRO A 331 5.46 -15.21 1.70
N LEU A 332 5.63 -14.34 2.69
CA LEU A 332 6.20 -13.02 2.52
C LEU A 332 7.72 -13.14 2.47
N VAL A 333 8.36 -12.43 1.55
CA VAL A 333 9.82 -12.23 1.58
C VAL A 333 10.10 -11.17 2.65
N PRO A 334 11.02 -11.40 3.61
CA PRO A 334 11.39 -10.40 4.61
C PRO A 334 11.88 -9.10 3.96
N LEU A 335 11.47 -7.94 4.48
CA LEU A 335 11.77 -6.63 3.87
C LEU A 335 13.26 -6.23 3.99
N ASP A 336 14.05 -6.95 4.76
CA ASP A 336 15.50 -6.84 4.85
C ASP A 336 16.24 -7.73 3.83
N GLN A 337 15.52 -8.62 3.14
CA GLN A 337 16.06 -9.50 2.11
C GLN A 337 15.71 -9.05 0.68
N VAL A 338 14.76 -8.13 0.52
CA VAL A 338 14.40 -7.57 -0.79
C VAL A 338 15.48 -6.59 -1.27
N PRO A 339 15.71 -6.48 -2.58
CA PRO A 339 16.65 -5.51 -3.13
C PRO A 339 16.36 -4.06 -2.71
N VAL A 340 17.42 -3.34 -2.35
CA VAL A 340 17.40 -1.90 -2.04
C VAL A 340 18.36 -1.15 -2.97
N LEU A 341 18.24 0.18 -3.04
CA LEU A 341 19.03 1.02 -3.93
C LEU A 341 19.93 1.98 -3.14
N LEU A 342 21.22 1.93 -3.43
CA LEU A 342 22.28 2.72 -2.83
C LEU A 342 22.50 4.05 -3.59
N THR A 343 21.43 4.85 -3.75
CA THR A 343 21.44 6.11 -4.50
C THR A 343 20.36 7.07 -4.03
N GLY A 344 20.48 8.35 -4.38
CA GLY A 344 19.44 9.35 -4.18
C GLY A 344 18.39 9.36 -5.31
N ALA A 345 17.18 9.83 -5.00
CA ALA A 345 16.06 9.87 -5.95
C ALA A 345 16.37 10.67 -7.24
N SER A 346 17.20 11.72 -7.16
CA SER A 346 17.58 12.55 -8.31
C SER A 346 18.58 11.88 -9.24
N GLU A 347 19.37 10.92 -8.75
CA GLU A 347 20.41 10.23 -9.50
C GLU A 347 19.90 8.91 -10.10
N LEU A 348 18.92 8.29 -9.44
CA LEU A 348 18.31 7.02 -9.86
C LEU A 348 17.93 6.93 -11.35
N PRO A 349 17.33 7.94 -12.01
CA PRO A 349 17.04 7.85 -13.45
C PRO A 349 18.25 7.54 -14.33
N GLN A 350 19.46 7.95 -13.92
CA GLN A 350 20.69 7.73 -14.68
C GLN A 350 21.12 6.26 -14.68
N HIS A 351 20.65 5.48 -13.71
CA HIS A 351 20.93 4.06 -13.53
C HIS A 351 19.91 3.16 -14.23
N VAL A 352 18.89 3.73 -14.87
CA VAL A 352 17.90 3.00 -15.66
C VAL A 352 18.29 3.08 -17.13
N LYS A 353 18.73 1.96 -17.70
CA LYS A 353 19.17 1.86 -19.10
C LYS A 353 18.12 1.18 -19.95
N ALA A 354 17.67 1.84 -21.02
CA ALA A 354 16.74 1.23 -21.97
C ALA A 354 17.40 0.04 -22.68
N ASP A 355 16.63 -1.02 -22.88
CA ASP A 355 16.98 -2.10 -23.77
C ASP A 355 16.75 -1.64 -25.22
N ALA A 356 17.80 -1.68 -26.04
CA ALA A 356 17.72 -1.25 -27.43
C ALA A 356 16.91 -2.21 -28.32
N ALA A 357 16.74 -3.46 -27.90
CA ALA A 357 16.07 -4.49 -28.68
C ALA A 357 14.55 -4.53 -28.44
N VAL A 358 14.08 -4.11 -27.26
CA VAL A 358 12.68 -4.25 -26.87
C VAL A 358 12.14 -2.93 -26.30
N PRO A 359 11.13 -2.31 -26.94
CA PRO A 359 10.50 -1.10 -26.41
C PRO A 359 9.99 -1.28 -24.99
N MET A 360 10.08 -0.20 -24.21
CA MET A 360 9.64 -0.15 -22.81
C MET A 360 10.29 -1.18 -21.87
N HIS A 361 11.39 -1.82 -22.28
CA HIS A 361 12.21 -2.64 -21.39
C HIS A 361 13.45 -1.87 -20.97
N PHE A 362 13.82 -2.00 -19.70
CA PHE A 362 14.96 -1.32 -19.12
C PHE A 362 15.71 -2.25 -18.17
N HIS A 363 16.92 -1.85 -17.80
CA HIS A 363 17.73 -2.50 -16.77
C HIS A 363 18.13 -1.45 -15.73
N LEU A 364 17.90 -1.74 -14.47
CA LEU A 364 18.45 -0.99 -13.34
C LEU A 364 19.86 -1.52 -13.05
N THR A 365 20.86 -0.64 -13.02
CA THR A 365 22.27 -1.04 -12.89
C THR A 365 22.98 -0.28 -11.77
N ASP A 366 24.14 -0.77 -11.33
CA ASP A 366 25.14 -0.10 -10.47
C ASP A 366 24.77 0.20 -9.02
N VAL A 367 23.49 0.40 -8.70
CA VAL A 367 23.03 0.88 -7.38
C VAL A 367 22.30 -0.16 -6.56
N ILE A 368 22.17 -1.40 -7.06
CA ILE A 368 21.36 -2.44 -6.43
C ILE A 368 22.16 -3.17 -5.35
N GLU A 369 21.54 -3.39 -4.19
CA GLU A 369 22.06 -4.23 -3.12
C GLU A 369 21.01 -5.27 -2.71
N PRO A 370 21.33 -6.58 -2.77
CA PRO A 370 22.60 -7.16 -3.20
C PRO A 370 22.90 -6.94 -4.71
N PRO A 371 24.17 -6.87 -5.14
CA PRO A 371 24.50 -6.59 -6.54
C PRO A 371 23.98 -7.66 -7.50
N ALA A 372 23.33 -7.23 -8.59
CA ALA A 372 22.88 -8.09 -9.68
C ALA A 372 23.83 -7.95 -10.88
N ALA A 373 24.47 -9.05 -11.31
CA ALA A 373 25.54 -9.02 -12.32
C ALA A 373 25.14 -8.39 -13.67
N ASN A 374 23.87 -8.57 -14.06
CA ASN A 374 23.31 -8.03 -15.30
C ASN A 374 22.33 -6.87 -15.05
N GLY A 375 22.31 -6.31 -13.84
CA GLY A 375 21.24 -5.43 -13.38
C GLY A 375 19.92 -6.19 -13.12
N LEU A 376 18.88 -5.43 -12.73
CA LEU A 376 17.52 -5.95 -12.59
C LEU A 376 16.67 -5.47 -13.77
N PRO A 377 15.92 -6.36 -14.46
CA PRO A 377 15.04 -5.95 -15.53
C PRO A 377 13.90 -5.09 -14.98
N LEU A 378 13.50 -4.08 -15.74
CA LEU A 378 12.36 -3.21 -15.45
C LEU A 378 11.44 -3.21 -16.68
N ILE A 379 10.19 -3.63 -16.48
CA ILE A 379 9.17 -3.71 -17.53
C ILE A 379 7.89 -2.99 -17.08
N PRO A 380 6.98 -2.61 -18.00
CA PRO A 380 5.70 -2.03 -17.63
C PRO A 380 4.95 -2.97 -16.69
N PHE A 381 4.53 -2.46 -15.53
CA PHE A 381 3.89 -3.28 -14.50
C PHE A 381 2.62 -3.98 -15.02
N SER A 382 1.89 -3.34 -15.94
CA SER A 382 0.71 -3.92 -16.60
C SER A 382 1.00 -5.07 -17.56
N ARG A 383 2.27 -5.37 -17.85
CA ARG A 383 2.70 -6.53 -18.63
C ARG A 383 3.27 -7.66 -17.76
N LEU A 384 3.46 -7.43 -16.46
CA LEU A 384 4.07 -8.39 -15.54
C LEU A 384 2.97 -9.21 -14.87
N HIS A 385 2.73 -10.44 -15.30
CA HIS A 385 1.74 -11.37 -14.74
C HIS A 385 2.39 -12.62 -14.16
N ASP A 386 1.63 -13.37 -13.37
CA ASP A 386 1.98 -14.71 -12.88
C ASP A 386 3.34 -14.84 -12.16
N GLU A 387 3.80 -13.76 -11.54
CA GLU A 387 5.11 -13.66 -10.88
C GLU A 387 5.07 -12.74 -9.66
N ARG A 388 6.06 -12.88 -8.76
CA ARG A 388 6.38 -11.83 -7.79
C ARG A 388 7.00 -10.64 -8.48
N TYR A 389 6.89 -9.48 -7.87
CA TYR A 389 7.45 -8.25 -8.43
C TYR A 389 7.87 -7.25 -7.36
N GLN A 390 8.74 -6.33 -7.76
CA GLN A 390 9.08 -5.14 -7.00
C GLN A 390 8.84 -3.89 -7.86
N MET A 391 7.94 -3.02 -7.42
CA MET A 391 7.66 -1.73 -8.06
C MET A 391 8.11 -0.53 -7.23
N TYR A 392 8.23 -0.71 -5.91
CA TYR A 392 8.75 0.29 -4.97
C TYR A 392 10.10 -0.18 -4.42
N TRP A 393 11.05 0.76 -4.39
CA TRP A 393 12.44 0.52 -4.03
C TRP A 393 12.82 1.39 -2.85
N GLN A 394 13.41 0.78 -1.82
CA GLN A 394 13.96 1.54 -0.72
C GLN A 394 15.27 2.19 -1.17
N LEU A 395 15.35 3.53 -1.07
CA LEU A 395 16.59 4.27 -1.17
C LEU A 395 17.28 4.25 0.19
N THR A 396 18.59 4.02 0.22
CA THR A 396 19.37 4.00 1.45
C THR A 396 20.86 4.22 1.14
N THR A 397 21.67 4.36 2.18
CA THR A 397 23.13 4.37 2.05
C THR A 397 23.74 3.04 2.51
N LYS A 398 25.03 2.83 2.20
CA LYS A 398 25.75 1.65 2.70
C LYS A 398 25.82 1.65 4.23
N GLU A 399 25.97 2.83 4.82
CA GLU A 399 26.06 3.03 6.26
C GLU A 399 24.73 2.70 6.96
N GLU A 400 23.61 3.20 6.43
CA GLU A 400 22.27 2.91 6.95
C GLU A 400 21.91 1.44 6.82
N LEU A 401 22.23 0.82 5.68
CA LEU A 401 22.00 -0.60 5.48
C LEU A 401 22.84 -1.45 6.43
N ALA A 402 24.12 -1.11 6.63
CA ALA A 402 24.99 -1.78 7.59
C ALA A 402 24.44 -1.63 9.01
N ALA A 403 23.98 -0.44 9.40
CA ALA A 403 23.35 -0.20 10.69
C ALA A 403 22.05 -0.98 10.87
N LYS A 404 21.21 -1.09 9.82
CA LYS A 404 20.00 -1.91 9.81
C LYS A 404 20.32 -3.39 9.99
N ARG A 405 21.31 -3.92 9.24
CA ARG A 405 21.78 -5.31 9.36
C ARG A 405 22.32 -5.60 10.76
N GLU A 406 23.13 -4.71 11.31
CA GLU A 406 23.70 -4.87 12.65
C GLU A 406 22.63 -4.82 13.74
N ARG A 407 21.62 -3.95 13.60
CA ARG A 407 20.48 -3.91 14.52
C ARG A 407 19.68 -5.22 14.48
N LEU A 408 19.36 -5.74 13.30
CA LEU A 408 18.67 -7.02 13.16
C LEU A 408 19.51 -8.16 13.74
N ALA A 409 20.81 -8.20 13.45
CA ALA A 409 21.73 -9.17 14.03
C ALA A 409 21.83 -9.04 15.55
N ALA A 410 21.80 -7.82 16.11
CA ALA A 410 21.80 -7.59 17.54
C ALA A 410 20.48 -8.04 18.20
N GLU A 411 19.33 -7.81 17.56
CA GLU A 411 18.03 -8.32 18.01
C GLU A 411 17.99 -9.85 17.99
N GLU A 412 18.52 -10.48 16.94
CA GLU A 412 18.63 -11.94 16.84
C GLU A 412 19.60 -12.52 17.88
N ARG A 413 20.78 -11.91 18.06
CA ARG A 413 21.73 -12.31 19.11
C ARG A 413 21.13 -12.15 20.49
N SER A 414 20.38 -11.07 20.74
CA SER A 414 19.69 -10.83 22.01
C SER A 414 18.60 -11.88 22.25
N LYS A 415 17.82 -12.23 21.22
CA LYS A 415 16.82 -13.30 21.30
C LYS A 415 17.45 -14.67 21.52
N ALA A 416 18.53 -14.98 20.81
CA ALA A 416 19.26 -16.23 20.96
C ALA A 416 19.90 -16.36 22.35
N LEU A 417 20.51 -15.28 22.86
CA LEU A 417 21.05 -15.22 24.22
C LEU A 417 19.94 -15.38 25.27
N ARG A 418 18.80 -14.69 25.07
CA ARG A 418 17.62 -14.83 25.94
C ARG A 418 17.13 -16.27 25.98
N GLU A 419 16.99 -16.94 24.85
CA GLU A 419 16.58 -18.35 24.82
C GLU A 419 17.66 -19.28 25.42
N ALA A 420 18.95 -19.05 25.15
CA ALA A 420 20.05 -19.84 25.71
C ALA A 420 20.16 -19.71 27.24
N ASN A 421 19.85 -18.53 27.78
CA ASN A 421 19.84 -18.27 29.22
C ASN A 421 18.52 -18.71 29.88
N THR A 422 17.47 -19.06 29.13
CA THR A 422 16.20 -19.50 29.70
C THR A 422 16.31 -20.93 30.24
N LEU A 423 16.06 -21.09 31.54
CA LEU A 423 15.98 -22.38 32.22
C LEU A 423 14.57 -22.97 32.08
N ASP A 424 13.55 -22.15 32.29
CA ASP A 424 12.16 -22.57 32.14
C ASP A 424 11.27 -21.38 31.81
N ARG A 425 10.14 -21.61 31.13
CA ARG A 425 9.28 -20.55 30.62
C ARG A 425 7.81 -20.92 30.66
N VAL A 426 7.01 -20.00 31.20
CA VAL A 426 5.56 -20.00 31.07
C VAL A 426 5.15 -18.86 30.14
N ALA A 427 4.26 -19.16 29.19
CA ALA A 427 3.55 -18.15 28.39
C ALA A 427 2.13 -17.96 28.97
N PRO A 428 1.89 -16.91 29.79
CA PRO A 428 0.60 -16.73 30.47
C PRO A 428 -0.57 -16.52 29.50
N GLY A 429 -1.69 -17.15 29.79
CA GLY A 429 -2.89 -17.19 28.95
C GLY A 429 -2.89 -18.25 27.85
N GLU A 430 -1.81 -19.03 27.71
CA GLU A 430 -1.76 -20.21 26.84
C GLU A 430 -2.00 -21.49 27.64
N GLN A 431 -3.00 -22.28 27.23
CA GLN A 431 -3.47 -23.43 28.00
C GLN A 431 -2.37 -24.48 28.24
N GLN A 432 -1.58 -24.83 27.21
CA GLN A 432 -0.56 -25.87 27.34
C GLN A 432 0.60 -25.45 28.26
N PRO A 433 1.27 -24.29 28.05
CA PRO A 433 2.30 -23.81 28.94
C PRO A 433 1.84 -23.70 30.40
N GLU A 434 0.62 -23.25 30.67
CA GLU A 434 0.15 -23.10 32.05
C GLU A 434 -0.13 -24.42 32.76
N VAL A 435 -0.68 -25.40 32.04
CA VAL A 435 -0.92 -26.74 32.60
C VAL A 435 0.40 -27.45 32.91
N GLU A 436 1.41 -27.33 32.04
CA GLU A 436 2.75 -27.92 32.24
C GLU A 436 3.50 -27.31 33.44
N HIS A 437 3.05 -26.15 33.93
CA HIS A 437 3.66 -25.42 35.03
C HIS A 437 2.73 -25.28 36.23
N ASP A 438 1.85 -26.27 36.44
CA ASP A 438 1.04 -26.43 37.65
C ASP A 438 0.22 -25.16 38.00
N TYR A 439 -0.35 -24.53 36.98
CA TYR A 439 -1.10 -23.28 37.14
C TYR A 439 -2.23 -23.41 38.17
N LEU A 440 -2.21 -22.50 39.15
CA LEU A 440 -3.30 -22.29 40.12
C LEU A 440 -3.59 -20.79 40.21
N GLY A 441 -4.86 -20.42 40.35
CA GLY A 441 -5.22 -19.02 40.55
C GLY A 441 -6.64 -18.82 41.06
N GLN A 442 -6.91 -17.62 41.55
CA GLN A 442 -8.21 -17.18 42.06
C GLN A 442 -8.62 -15.89 41.35
N ASN A 443 -9.90 -15.82 40.96
CA ASN A 443 -10.49 -14.67 40.25
C ASN A 443 -9.57 -14.15 39.14
N SER A 444 -9.13 -15.07 38.28
CA SER A 444 -8.11 -14.81 37.28
C SER A 444 -8.67 -14.94 35.87
N ASP A 445 -8.22 -14.05 35.00
CA ASP A 445 -8.58 -13.99 33.59
C ASP A 445 -7.33 -13.86 32.71
N SER A 446 -7.51 -14.19 31.44
CA SER A 446 -6.49 -14.04 30.42
C SER A 446 -7.08 -13.36 29.18
N GLY A 447 -6.22 -12.73 28.39
CA GLY A 447 -6.64 -12.03 27.18
C GLY A 447 -5.52 -11.95 26.15
N LEU A 448 -5.80 -11.29 25.03
CA LEU A 448 -4.85 -11.04 23.95
C LEU A 448 -4.71 -9.53 23.75
N ARG A 449 -3.48 -9.03 23.69
CA ARG A 449 -3.18 -7.63 23.33
C ARG A 449 -1.95 -7.61 22.44
N ASN A 450 -2.04 -6.94 21.29
CA ASN A 450 -0.95 -6.82 20.30
C ASN A 450 -0.33 -8.18 19.93
N GLY A 451 -1.16 -9.20 19.78
CA GLY A 451 -0.71 -10.55 19.42
C GLY A 451 -0.05 -11.36 20.54
N ARG A 452 0.10 -10.82 21.76
CA ARG A 452 0.60 -11.57 22.92
C ARG A 452 -0.50 -11.80 23.95
N ARG A 453 -0.52 -13.00 24.51
CA ARG A 453 -1.45 -13.34 25.60
C ARG A 453 -0.92 -12.84 26.93
N TRP A 454 -1.83 -12.61 27.86
CA TRP A 454 -1.51 -12.16 29.20
C TRP A 454 -2.41 -12.84 30.24
N ARG A 455 -1.97 -12.86 31.50
CA ARG A 455 -2.78 -13.27 32.67
C ARG A 455 -2.78 -12.23 33.78
N ARG A 456 -3.91 -12.14 34.49
CA ARG A 456 -4.06 -11.41 35.76
C ARG A 456 -5.07 -12.12 36.68
N GLY A 457 -5.14 -11.73 37.94
CA GLY A 457 -6.17 -12.18 38.89
C GLY A 457 -5.90 -11.68 40.31
N ASP A 458 -6.71 -12.12 41.29
CA ASP A 458 -6.43 -11.82 42.70
C ASP A 458 -5.09 -12.42 43.12
N TRP A 459 -4.89 -13.67 42.77
CA TRP A 459 -3.57 -14.29 42.74
C TRP A 459 -3.52 -15.40 41.71
N PHE A 460 -2.32 -15.69 41.23
CA PHE A 460 -2.02 -16.87 40.44
C PHE A 460 -0.57 -17.28 40.63
N GLN A 461 -0.27 -18.55 40.35
CA GLN A 461 1.09 -19.09 40.50
C GLN A 461 1.41 -20.12 39.43
N TYR A 462 2.72 -20.33 39.25
CA TYR A 462 3.30 -21.36 38.41
C TYR A 462 4.44 -22.05 39.15
N SER A 463 4.74 -23.29 38.79
CA SER A 463 5.94 -24.02 39.21
C SER A 463 6.93 -24.04 38.05
N LEU A 464 8.12 -23.48 38.25
CA LEU A 464 9.17 -23.40 37.22
C LEU A 464 10.43 -24.17 37.66
N GLY A 465 11.07 -24.87 36.74
CA GLY A 465 12.29 -25.64 36.95
C GLY A 465 13.56 -24.79 36.94
N THR A 466 14.36 -24.89 38.00
CA THR A 466 15.66 -24.21 38.11
C THR A 466 16.79 -24.96 37.39
N ARG A 467 16.52 -26.18 36.91
CA ARG A 467 17.50 -27.08 36.27
C ARG A 467 18.80 -27.30 37.07
N GLY A 468 18.74 -27.12 38.40
CA GLY A 468 19.90 -27.29 39.29
C GLY A 468 20.90 -26.14 39.29
N GLU A 469 20.58 -25.00 38.67
CA GLU A 469 21.42 -23.80 38.73
C GLU A 469 21.46 -23.19 40.13
N LYS A 470 22.64 -22.73 40.56
CA LYS A 470 22.85 -22.14 41.90
C LYS A 470 22.54 -20.64 41.97
N SER A 471 22.32 -20.02 40.83
CA SER A 471 21.95 -18.61 40.71
C SER A 471 20.97 -18.50 39.54
N VAL A 472 19.83 -17.88 39.78
CA VAL A 472 18.69 -17.82 38.86
C VAL A 472 17.99 -16.49 39.05
N ASP A 473 17.65 -15.84 37.95
CA ASP A 473 16.78 -14.66 37.94
C ASP A 473 15.37 -15.05 37.46
N LEU A 474 14.36 -14.48 38.08
CA LEU A 474 13.00 -14.49 37.57
C LEU A 474 12.82 -13.29 36.64
N ALA A 475 12.61 -13.54 35.35
CA ALA A 475 12.29 -12.50 34.38
C ALA A 475 10.78 -12.47 34.11
N VAL A 476 10.16 -11.29 34.24
CA VAL A 476 8.71 -11.10 34.07
C VAL A 476 8.47 -10.00 33.05
N THR A 477 7.67 -10.30 32.01
CA THR A 477 7.34 -9.33 30.96
C THR A 477 6.00 -8.64 31.21
N TYR A 478 6.01 -7.30 31.21
CA TYR A 478 4.87 -6.39 31.38
C TYR A 478 4.59 -5.55 30.12
N TRP A 479 3.43 -4.91 30.07
CA TRP A 479 3.13 -3.85 29.09
C TRP A 479 3.40 -2.48 29.71
N GLY A 480 4.31 -1.70 29.14
CA GLY A 480 4.76 -0.42 29.70
C GLY A 480 3.74 0.73 29.65
N GLY A 481 2.56 0.49 29.07
CA GLY A 481 1.41 1.42 29.14
C GLY A 481 0.37 1.04 30.19
N ASP A 482 0.56 -0.06 30.94
CA ASP A 482 -0.35 -0.41 32.03
C ASP A 482 -0.14 0.50 33.25
N VAL A 483 -1.19 0.73 34.05
CA VAL A 483 -1.15 1.58 35.25
C VAL A 483 -1.98 1.02 36.40
N GLY A 484 -1.65 1.42 37.63
CA GLY A 484 -2.59 1.40 38.76
C GLY A 484 -2.78 0.05 39.45
N ARG A 485 -1.81 -0.87 39.33
CA ARG A 485 -1.83 -2.16 40.02
C ARG A 485 -0.57 -2.30 40.86
N THR A 486 -0.74 -2.74 42.12
CA THR A 486 0.35 -3.09 43.03
C THR A 486 0.12 -4.49 43.55
N TYR A 487 1.13 -5.36 43.42
CA TYR A 487 1.05 -6.74 43.85
C TYR A 487 2.42 -7.29 44.25
N ASP A 488 2.40 -8.34 45.05
CA ASP A 488 3.59 -9.06 45.48
C ASP A 488 3.93 -10.20 44.53
N ILE A 489 5.22 -10.35 44.29
CA ILE A 489 5.82 -11.52 43.65
C ILE A 489 6.46 -12.33 44.77
N LEU A 490 6.01 -13.56 44.94
CA LEU A 490 6.47 -14.48 45.96
C LEU A 490 7.14 -15.67 45.29
N ALA A 491 8.25 -16.15 45.84
CA ALA A 491 8.91 -17.37 45.41
C ALA A 491 8.96 -18.35 46.60
N ASN A 492 8.39 -19.56 46.42
CA ASN A 492 8.15 -20.53 47.49
C ASN A 492 7.47 -19.94 48.75
N GLY A 493 6.62 -18.93 48.55
CA GLY A 493 5.91 -18.24 49.64
C GLY A 493 6.68 -17.11 50.32
N GLU A 494 7.96 -16.91 49.99
CA GLU A 494 8.74 -15.76 50.45
C GLU A 494 8.58 -14.57 49.51
N LEU A 495 8.49 -13.36 50.06
CA LEU A 495 8.37 -12.12 49.27
C LEU A 495 9.67 -11.85 48.51
N LEU A 496 9.59 -11.80 47.18
CA LEU A 496 10.69 -11.48 46.28
C LEU A 496 10.70 -9.98 45.95
N ALA A 497 9.54 -9.44 45.56
CA ALA A 497 9.38 -8.02 45.25
C ALA A 497 7.91 -7.60 45.41
N THR A 498 7.69 -6.30 45.63
CA THR A 498 6.39 -5.66 45.43
C THR A 498 6.46 -4.81 44.17
N GLU A 499 5.75 -5.22 43.13
CA GLU A 499 5.70 -4.54 41.85
C GLU A 499 4.59 -3.51 41.84
N THR A 500 4.86 -2.30 41.34
CA THR A 500 3.83 -1.29 41.08
C THR A 500 3.87 -0.90 39.61
N VAL A 501 2.83 -1.28 38.89
CA VAL A 501 2.75 -1.06 37.45
C VAL A 501 2.46 0.42 37.19
N HIS A 502 3.48 1.10 36.66
CA HIS A 502 3.42 2.49 36.23
C HIS A 502 3.58 2.58 34.70
N SER A 503 3.03 3.63 34.09
CA SER A 503 3.18 3.90 32.65
C SER A 503 4.58 4.45 32.36
N SER A 504 5.61 3.61 32.44
CA SER A 504 7.01 3.99 32.31
C SER A 504 7.52 3.98 30.86
N LYS A 505 6.98 3.11 29.99
CA LYS A 505 7.29 3.08 28.54
C LYS A 505 6.05 2.74 27.71
N PRO A 506 5.21 3.73 27.37
CA PRO A 506 4.03 3.51 26.54
C PRO A 506 4.38 2.79 25.23
N ASN A 507 3.53 1.86 24.80
CA ASN A 507 3.68 1.08 23.56
C ASN A 507 4.85 0.09 23.48
N GLN A 508 5.52 -0.22 24.59
CA GLN A 508 6.61 -1.20 24.63
C GLN A 508 6.34 -2.31 25.67
N TYR A 509 6.90 -3.50 25.43
CA TYR A 509 6.99 -4.53 26.45
C TYR A 509 8.23 -4.26 27.31
N LEU A 510 8.08 -4.40 28.63
CA LEU A 510 9.13 -4.25 29.61
C LEU A 510 9.42 -5.62 30.22
N GLU A 511 10.68 -5.97 30.39
CA GLU A 511 11.07 -7.16 31.14
C GLU A 511 11.84 -6.72 32.37
N GLU A 512 11.35 -7.11 33.55
CA GLU A 512 12.02 -6.87 34.82
C GLU A 512 12.59 -8.18 35.34
N HIS A 513 13.77 -8.09 35.96
CA HIS A 513 14.52 -9.25 36.46
C HIS A 513 14.60 -9.19 37.99
N TYR A 514 14.26 -10.29 38.65
CA TYR A 514 14.24 -10.43 40.09
C TYR A 514 15.16 -11.60 40.51
N PRO A 515 16.34 -11.33 41.08
CA PRO A 515 17.26 -12.38 41.50
C PRO A 515 16.67 -13.25 42.61
N LEU A 516 16.67 -14.58 42.41
CA LEU A 516 16.18 -15.51 43.43
C LEU A 516 17.25 -15.71 44.53
N PRO A 517 16.94 -15.41 45.81
CA PRO A 517 17.86 -15.65 46.92
C PRO A 517 18.26 -17.12 47.01
N ALA A 518 19.51 -17.40 47.38
CA ALA A 518 20.04 -18.76 47.52
C ALA A 518 19.15 -19.66 48.40
N LYS A 519 18.59 -19.12 49.50
CA LYS A 519 17.65 -19.84 50.38
C LYS A 519 16.39 -20.36 49.67
N ILE A 520 15.91 -19.68 48.63
CA ILE A 520 14.74 -20.10 47.83
C ILE A 520 15.13 -21.24 46.90
N LEU A 521 16.34 -21.18 46.31
CA LEU A 521 16.88 -22.21 45.44
C LEU A 521 17.22 -23.49 46.21
N ASP A 522 17.79 -23.37 47.40
CA ASP A 522 18.07 -24.50 48.30
C ASP A 522 16.77 -25.18 48.79
N GLY A 523 15.69 -24.40 48.92
CA GLY A 523 14.35 -24.88 49.25
C GLY A 523 13.54 -25.43 48.06
N ALA A 524 14.12 -25.49 46.85
CA ALA A 524 13.41 -25.96 45.66
C ALA A 524 13.07 -27.46 45.76
N THR A 525 11.78 -27.79 45.69
CA THR A 525 11.34 -29.19 45.74
C THR A 525 11.43 -29.80 44.34
N ASN A 526 12.15 -30.90 44.19
CA ASN A 526 12.42 -31.54 42.88
C ASN A 526 13.05 -30.57 41.85
N GLY A 527 13.84 -29.60 42.31
CA GLY A 527 14.44 -28.59 41.43
C GLY A 527 13.44 -27.61 40.80
N ARG A 528 12.26 -27.44 41.41
CA ARG A 528 11.24 -26.47 40.99
C ARG A 528 10.98 -25.43 42.07
N VAL A 529 10.69 -24.21 41.65
CA VAL A 529 10.32 -23.07 42.50
C VAL A 529 8.91 -22.63 42.11
N THR A 530 8.07 -22.37 43.11
CA THR A 530 6.73 -21.84 42.91
C THR A 530 6.77 -20.33 42.90
N ILE A 531 6.43 -19.71 41.77
CA ILE A 531 6.31 -18.25 41.64
C ILE A 531 4.84 -17.87 41.70
N LYS A 532 4.48 -17.04 42.69
CA LYS A 532 3.12 -16.57 42.93
C LYS A 532 3.04 -15.05 42.82
N PHE A 533 2.09 -14.59 42.02
CA PHE A 533 1.70 -13.19 41.91
C PHE A 533 0.44 -12.97 42.74
N SER A 534 0.47 -12.05 43.71
CA SER A 534 -0.62 -11.87 44.69
C SER A 534 -0.95 -10.40 44.91
N SER A 535 -2.21 -10.04 44.65
CA SER A 535 -2.71 -8.67 44.78
C SER A 535 -2.60 -8.15 46.22
N LYS A 536 -2.41 -6.83 46.35
CA LYS A 536 -2.63 -6.09 47.60
C LYS A 536 -3.95 -5.30 47.52
N PHE A 537 -4.70 -5.27 48.63
CA PHE A 537 -5.85 -4.37 48.86
C PHE A 537 -6.99 -4.42 47.82
N GLY A 538 -7.38 -5.60 47.33
CA GLY A 538 -8.54 -5.76 46.43
C GLY A 538 -8.32 -5.27 45.00
N ALA A 539 -7.07 -5.01 44.61
CA ALA A 539 -6.67 -4.80 43.21
C ALA A 539 -6.52 -6.14 42.47
N MET A 540 -6.01 -6.13 41.23
CA MET A 540 -5.63 -7.34 40.49
C MET A 540 -4.10 -7.42 40.35
N ALA A 541 -3.51 -8.58 40.65
CA ALA A 541 -2.16 -8.91 40.28
C ALA A 541 -2.08 -9.27 38.79
N GLY A 542 -1.03 -8.85 38.11
CA GLY A 542 -0.71 -9.32 36.77
C GLY A 542 -0.88 -8.27 35.66
N GLY A 543 -1.31 -8.70 34.48
CA GLY A 543 -0.94 -8.04 33.21
C GLY A 543 0.42 -8.54 32.72
N ILE A 544 0.69 -9.81 32.96
CA ILE A 544 1.97 -10.46 32.68
C ILE A 544 1.86 -11.20 31.36
N TYR A 545 2.83 -10.98 30.48
CA TYR A 545 2.86 -11.47 29.11
C TYR A 545 3.88 -12.59 28.90
N ASP A 546 4.83 -12.76 29.80
CA ASP A 546 5.84 -13.84 29.77
C ASP A 546 6.45 -14.00 31.17
N VAL A 547 6.75 -15.23 31.59
CA VAL A 547 7.48 -15.53 32.83
C VAL A 547 8.59 -16.52 32.52
N ARG A 548 9.83 -16.20 32.89
CA ARG A 548 11.00 -17.07 32.66
C ARG A 548 11.84 -17.18 33.93
N LEU A 549 12.38 -18.37 34.17
CA LEU A 549 13.60 -18.50 34.98
C LEU A 549 14.79 -18.43 34.05
N MET A 550 15.77 -17.60 34.38
CA MET A 550 16.94 -17.35 33.55
C MET A 550 18.23 -17.50 34.34
N LYS A 551 19.31 -17.88 33.67
CA LYS A 551 20.66 -17.72 34.22
C LYS A 551 20.95 -16.22 34.38
N PRO A 552 21.62 -15.79 35.46
CA PRO A 552 21.93 -14.38 35.69
C PRO A 552 22.79 -13.81 34.57
N ASP A 553 22.49 -12.58 34.15
CA ASP A 553 23.21 -11.94 33.07
C ASP A 553 24.57 -11.42 33.57
N VAL A 554 25.64 -12.15 33.29
CA VAL A 554 27.00 -11.87 33.80
C VAL A 554 27.57 -10.55 33.24
N SER A 555 26.92 -9.93 32.26
CA SER A 555 27.31 -8.63 31.67
C SER A 555 26.81 -7.39 32.43
N ALA A 556 25.98 -7.53 33.47
CA ALA A 556 25.48 -6.40 34.26
C ALA A 556 26.34 -6.07 35.51
N THR A 557 27.46 -6.78 35.69
CA THR A 557 28.44 -6.52 36.76
C THR A 557 29.84 -6.32 36.19
N GLN A 558 30.02 -5.21 35.46
CA GLN A 558 31.30 -4.52 35.30
C GLN A 558 31.11 -3.02 35.10
#